data_AF-A0A7W7SHZ3-F1
#
_entry.id   AF-A0A7W7SHZ3-F1
#
_cell.length_a   1.000
_cell.length_b   1.000
_cell.length_c   1.000
_cell.angle_alpha   90.00
_cell.angle_beta   90.00
_cell.angle_gamma   90.00
#
_symmetry.space_group_name_H-M   'P 1'
#
loop_
_entity.id
_entity.type
_entity.pdbx_description
1 polymer ?
#
loop_
_entity_poly.entity_id
_entity_poly.type
_entity_poly.pdbx_seq_one_letter_code
_entity_poly.pdbx_strand_id
1 'polypeptide(L)'
;MNIRLAVHLLLSIVVALAMVFTGLALGGPLVALLAFGLWFLIEALFKALLPASFLPGVEGAQLTSAAYRGWAAKLVGGMGLAKARTPEADAARLAAGVRLCTTTFGLRNGSQILGYLLLQRSPEGKAVIAWRGRGKGQAVQPITPAEMTILSGQQQQNAVQARMDYTVSVQLGPDSYWLRPHDAELLKLVLQHQTAPTT
;
A
#
# COMPACT_ATOMS: atom_id res chain seq x y z
N MET A 1 -16.84 4.61 -8.50
CA MET A 1 -16.26 5.60 -7.56
C MET A 1 -16.68 5.21 -6.14
N ASN A 2 -15.75 5.10 -5.19
CA ASN A 2 -16.07 4.64 -3.82
C ASN A 2 -16.84 5.73 -3.06
N ILE A 3 -18.13 5.52 -2.75
CA ILE A 3 -19.00 6.49 -2.05
C ILE A 3 -18.37 6.98 -0.75
N ARG A 4 -17.64 6.12 -0.04
CA ARG A 4 -16.96 6.49 1.21
C ARG A 4 -15.84 7.50 0.99
N LEU A 5 -15.13 7.40 -0.14
CA LEU A 5 -14.09 8.35 -0.53
C LEU A 5 -14.70 9.71 -0.92
N ALA A 6 -15.84 9.69 -1.61
CA ALA A 6 -16.57 10.91 -1.97
C ALA A 6 -17.09 11.66 -0.74
N VAL A 7 -17.66 10.93 0.23
CA VAL A 7 -18.11 11.49 1.52
C VAL A 7 -16.93 12.08 2.30
N HIS A 8 -15.80 11.37 2.37
CA HIS A 8 -14.60 11.89 3.03
C HIS A 8 -14.06 13.16 2.36
N LEU A 9 -14.03 13.19 1.02
CA LEU A 9 -13.60 14.37 0.25
C LEU A 9 -14.51 15.57 0.51
N LEU A 10 -15.83 15.36 0.49
CA LEU A 10 -16.81 16.43 0.71
C LEU A 10 -16.71 16.99 2.13
N LEU A 11 -16.63 16.13 3.14
CA LEU A 11 -16.40 16.55 4.53
C LEU A 11 -15.07 17.30 4.68
N SER A 12 -14.01 16.81 4.04
CA SER A 12 -12.69 17.46 4.05
C SER A 12 -12.74 18.88 3.48
N ILE A 13 -13.44 19.06 2.36
CA ILE A 13 -13.61 20.39 1.74
C ILE A 13 -14.40 21.32 2.67
N VAL A 14 -15.51 20.84 3.27
CA VAL A 14 -16.33 21.65 4.17
C VAL A 14 -15.53 22.13 5.38
N VAL A 15 -14.74 21.25 6.00
CA VAL A 15 -13.93 21.63 7.17
C VAL A 15 -12.79 22.56 6.77
N ALA A 16 -12.13 22.33 5.63
CA ALA A 16 -11.10 23.22 5.11
C ALA A 16 -11.65 24.65 4.90
N LEU A 17 -12.81 24.77 4.26
CA LEU A 17 -13.47 26.05 4.02
C LEU A 17 -13.87 26.72 5.33
N ALA A 18 -14.45 25.98 6.27
CA ALA A 18 -14.82 26.51 7.58
C ALA A 18 -13.59 27.09 8.31
N MET A 19 -12.45 26.39 8.30
CA MET A 19 -11.20 26.87 8.90
C MET A 19 -10.68 28.13 8.21
N VAL A 20 -10.70 28.18 6.88
CA VAL A 20 -10.24 29.36 6.10
C VAL A 20 -11.11 30.58 6.38
N PHE A 21 -12.44 30.45 6.31
CA PHE A 21 -13.35 31.57 6.55
C PHE A 21 -13.31 32.04 8.00
N THR A 22 -13.20 31.12 8.96
CA THR A 22 -13.02 31.48 10.38
C THR A 22 -11.70 32.22 10.60
N GLY A 23 -10.60 31.75 10.00
CA GLY A 23 -9.32 32.43 10.06
C GLY A 23 -9.36 33.83 9.44
N LEU A 24 -10.05 33.98 8.31
CA LEU A 24 -10.26 35.28 7.66
C LEU A 24 -11.04 36.25 8.55
N ALA A 25 -12.11 35.76 9.20
CA ALA A 25 -12.95 36.57 10.08
C ALA A 25 -12.23 37.00 11.38
N LEU A 26 -11.36 36.14 11.93
CA LEU A 26 -10.68 36.40 13.20
C LEU A 26 -9.41 37.25 13.08
N GLY A 27 -8.71 37.22 11.94
CA GLY A 27 -7.42 37.88 11.83
C GLY A 27 -6.93 38.14 10.41
N GLY A 28 -7.84 38.12 9.43
CA GLY A 28 -7.52 38.45 8.05
C GLY A 28 -6.70 37.39 7.32
N PRO A 29 -6.08 37.76 6.17
CA PRO A 29 -5.51 36.80 5.23
C PRO A 29 -4.38 35.91 5.80
N LEU A 30 -3.55 36.44 6.69
CA LEU A 30 -2.44 35.67 7.28
C LEU A 30 -2.95 34.56 8.22
N VAL A 31 -3.97 34.84 9.03
CA VAL A 31 -4.58 33.83 9.91
C VAL A 31 -5.36 32.80 9.09
N ALA A 32 -5.98 33.20 7.97
CA ALA A 32 -6.59 32.26 7.03
C ALA A 32 -5.58 31.28 6.40
N LEU A 33 -4.39 31.76 6.02
CA LEU A 33 -3.30 30.92 5.51
C LEU A 33 -2.78 29.94 6.57
N LEU A 34 -2.63 30.40 7.82
CA LEU A 34 -2.26 29.52 8.93
C LEU A 34 -3.32 28.45 9.20
N ALA A 35 -4.60 28.81 9.19
CA ALA A 35 -5.71 27.88 9.33
C ALA A 35 -5.74 26.84 8.19
N PHE A 36 -5.41 27.26 6.97
CA PHE A 36 -5.28 26.35 5.82
C PHE A 36 -4.08 25.40 5.95
N GLY A 37 -2.93 25.89 6.43
CA GLY A 37 -1.78 25.04 6.74
C GLY A 37 -2.08 24.01 7.83
N LEU A 38 -2.78 24.43 8.88
CA LEU A 38 -3.23 23.54 9.96
C LEU A 38 -4.22 22.49 9.44
N TRP A 39 -5.11 22.85 8.52
CA TRP A 39 -6.01 21.89 7.87
C TRP A 39 -5.23 20.76 7.18
N PHE A 40 -4.18 21.06 6.40
CA PHE A 40 -3.36 20.02 5.77
C PHE A 40 -2.72 19.06 6.79
N LEU A 41 -2.26 19.59 7.93
CA LEU A 41 -1.71 18.79 9.02
C LEU A 41 -2.77 17.82 9.56
N ILE A 42 -3.97 18.33 9.84
CA ILE A 42 -5.11 17.57 10.35
C ILE A 42 -5.56 16.51 9.33
N GLU A 43 -5.67 16.88 8.05
CA GLU A 43 -6.07 15.97 6.97
C GLU A 43 -5.06 14.81 6.81
N ALA A 44 -3.76 15.11 6.90
CA ALA A 44 -2.71 14.09 6.87
C ALA A 44 -2.82 13.11 8.05
N LEU A 45 -3.12 13.61 9.26
CA LEU A 45 -3.35 12.79 10.45
C LEU A 45 -4.62 11.95 10.33
N PHE A 46 -5.73 12.51 9.84
CA PHE A 46 -6.96 11.75 9.60
C PHE A 46 -6.73 10.62 8.60
N LYS A 47 -6.10 10.89 7.46
CA LYS A 47 -5.75 9.86 6.48
C LYS A 47 -4.80 8.81 7.07
N ALA A 48 -3.89 9.23 7.93
CA ALA A 48 -3.01 8.34 8.67
C ALA A 48 -3.72 7.54 9.78
N LEU A 49 -4.93 7.89 10.18
CA LEU A 49 -5.78 7.11 11.11
C LEU A 49 -6.75 6.18 10.36
N LEU A 50 -7.06 6.48 9.09
CA LEU A 50 -7.98 5.68 8.31
C LEU A 50 -7.46 4.24 8.11
N PRO A 51 -8.35 3.23 8.15
CA PRO A 51 -8.00 1.86 7.82
C PRO A 51 -7.52 1.73 6.37
N ALA A 52 -6.58 0.81 6.12
CA ALA A 52 -6.06 0.51 4.77
C ALA A 52 -7.15 0.17 3.74
N SER A 53 -8.32 -0.30 4.19
CA SER A 53 -9.49 -0.57 3.36
C SER A 53 -10.12 0.65 2.68
N PHE A 54 -9.76 1.86 3.11
CA PHE A 54 -10.26 3.11 2.52
C PHE A 54 -9.41 3.61 1.35
N LEU A 55 -8.20 3.06 1.15
CA LEU A 55 -7.40 3.38 -0.01
C LEU A 55 -7.74 2.42 -1.15
N PRO A 56 -8.36 2.90 -2.25
CA PRO A 56 -8.62 2.05 -3.40
C PRO A 56 -7.28 1.63 -4.02
N GLY A 57 -7.05 0.33 -4.10
CA GLY A 57 -5.98 -0.23 -4.91
C GLY A 57 -6.44 -0.52 -6.34
N VAL A 58 -5.78 -1.46 -6.99
CA VAL A 58 -6.00 -1.81 -8.39
C VAL A 58 -6.85 -3.08 -8.47
N GLU A 59 -7.77 -3.16 -9.45
CA GLU A 59 -8.64 -4.34 -9.67
C GLU A 59 -9.51 -4.72 -8.44
N GLY A 60 -9.93 -3.73 -7.64
CA GLY A 60 -10.72 -3.97 -6.44
C GLY A 60 -9.92 -4.53 -5.25
N ALA A 61 -8.59 -4.67 -5.39
CA ALA A 61 -7.71 -4.97 -4.28
C ALA A 61 -7.47 -3.73 -3.40
N GLN A 62 -7.20 -3.96 -2.12
CA GLN A 62 -6.82 -2.93 -1.16
C GLN A 62 -5.30 -2.85 -1.06
N LEU A 63 -4.74 -1.67 -0.83
CA LEU A 63 -3.30 -1.55 -0.63
C LEU A 63 -2.85 -2.27 0.66
N THR A 64 -1.65 -2.84 0.64
CA THR A 64 -0.96 -3.31 1.85
C THR A 64 -0.61 -2.13 2.75
N SER A 65 -0.38 -2.43 4.03
CA SER A 65 0.00 -1.42 5.02
C SER A 65 1.33 -0.73 4.68
N ALA A 66 2.17 -1.37 3.85
CA ALA A 66 3.41 -0.80 3.31
C ALA A 66 3.20 0.49 2.50
N ALA A 67 1.99 0.77 2.02
CA ALA A 67 1.69 1.98 1.24
C ALA A 67 1.76 3.29 2.06
N TYR A 68 1.58 3.21 3.39
CA TYR A 68 1.57 4.38 4.26
C TYR A 68 3.00 4.82 4.63
N ARG A 69 3.54 5.85 3.96
CA ARG A 69 4.93 6.34 4.15
C ARG A 69 5.05 7.74 4.78
N GLY A 70 3.94 8.45 4.96
CA GLY A 70 3.96 9.85 5.41
C GLY A 70 4.42 10.01 6.86
N TRP A 71 4.92 11.20 7.20
CA TRP A 71 5.26 11.58 8.59
C TRP A 71 4.08 11.33 9.54
N ALA A 72 2.85 11.63 9.08
CA ALA A 72 1.63 11.40 9.85
C ALA A 72 1.40 9.90 10.15
N ALA A 73 1.69 9.01 9.19
CA ALA A 73 1.58 7.57 9.41
C ALA A 73 2.60 7.05 10.42
N LYS A 74 3.83 7.59 10.37
CA LYS A 74 4.87 7.28 11.37
C LYS A 74 4.47 7.76 12.76
N LEU A 75 3.93 8.98 12.86
CA LEU A 75 3.49 9.57 14.13
C LEU A 75 2.32 8.79 14.73
N VAL A 76 1.28 8.52 13.94
CA VAL A 76 0.12 7.75 14.40
C VAL A 76 0.51 6.32 14.81
N GLY A 77 1.45 5.70 14.07
CA GLY A 77 2.00 4.38 14.42
C GLY A 77 2.80 4.40 15.72
N GLY A 78 3.70 5.38 15.90
CA GLY A 78 4.51 5.52 17.11
C GLY A 78 3.70 5.84 18.37
N MET A 79 2.55 6.49 18.22
CA MET A 79 1.62 6.78 19.33
C MET A 79 0.62 5.64 19.61
N GLY A 80 0.66 4.54 18.86
CA GLY A 80 -0.28 3.42 19.04
C GLY A 80 -1.73 3.75 18.69
N LEU A 81 -1.97 4.83 17.94
CA LEU A 81 -3.32 5.35 17.65
C LEU A 81 -3.99 4.70 16.45
N ALA A 82 -3.25 3.98 15.59
CA ALA A 82 -3.80 3.22 14.47
C ALA A 82 -3.83 1.72 14.74
N LYS A 83 -4.75 1.01 14.05
CA LYS A 83 -4.71 -0.46 13.93
C LYS A 83 -3.32 -0.91 13.46
N ALA A 84 -2.88 -2.07 13.95
CA ALA A 84 -1.59 -2.66 13.60
C ALA A 84 -1.37 -2.69 12.07
N ARG A 85 -0.38 -1.94 11.61
CA ARG A 85 0.06 -1.85 10.21
C ARG A 85 1.23 -2.78 9.98
N THR A 86 1.01 -4.07 10.20
CA THR A 86 2.06 -5.09 10.19
C THR A 86 1.81 -6.12 9.08
N PRO A 87 2.85 -6.86 8.65
CA PRO A 87 2.68 -7.95 7.69
C PRO A 87 1.66 -9.00 8.15
N GLU A 88 1.57 -9.28 9.44
CA GLU A 88 0.65 -10.26 10.02
C GLU A 88 -0.81 -9.78 9.94
N ALA A 89 -1.05 -8.48 10.18
CA ALA A 89 -2.38 -7.89 10.03
C ALA A 89 -2.84 -7.94 8.57
N ASP A 90 -1.94 -7.69 7.62
CA ASP A 90 -2.24 -7.86 6.20
C ASP A 90 -2.46 -9.34 5.83
N ALA A 91 -1.67 -10.27 6.35
CA ALA A 91 -1.87 -11.70 6.16
C ALA A 91 -3.24 -12.16 6.68
N ALA A 92 -3.67 -11.68 7.85
CA ALA A 92 -4.99 -11.95 8.41
C ALA A 92 -6.12 -11.37 7.55
N ARG A 93 -5.94 -10.18 6.97
CA ARG A 93 -6.91 -9.60 6.01
C ARG A 93 -7.03 -10.47 4.76
N LEU A 94 -5.91 -10.95 4.22
CA LEU A 94 -5.91 -11.87 3.09
C LEU A 94 -6.59 -13.20 3.44
N ALA A 95 -6.33 -13.73 4.65
CA ALA A 95 -6.98 -14.93 5.18
C ALA A 95 -8.51 -14.79 5.25
N ALA A 96 -8.99 -13.60 5.63
CA ALA A 96 -10.40 -13.22 5.67
C ALA A 96 -11.03 -12.92 4.28
N GLY A 97 -10.29 -13.13 3.19
CA GLY A 97 -10.79 -12.99 1.82
C GLY A 97 -10.61 -11.60 1.21
N VAL A 98 -9.90 -10.68 1.89
CA VAL A 98 -9.59 -9.37 1.31
C VAL A 98 -8.50 -9.53 0.25
N ARG A 99 -8.79 -9.07 -0.98
CA ARG A 99 -7.77 -8.97 -2.04
C ARG A 99 -6.82 -7.84 -1.71
N LEU A 100 -5.51 -8.12 -1.68
CA LEU A 100 -4.47 -7.15 -1.38
C LEU A 100 -3.66 -6.82 -2.62
N CYS A 101 -3.09 -5.63 -2.65
CA CYS A 101 -2.14 -5.23 -3.66
C CYS A 101 -0.98 -4.46 -3.06
N THR A 102 0.21 -4.71 -3.57
CA THR A 102 1.40 -3.94 -3.24
C THR A 102 2.07 -3.44 -4.51
N THR A 103 2.64 -2.26 -4.45
CA THR A 103 3.48 -1.72 -5.53
C THR A 103 4.82 -2.43 -5.55
N THR A 104 5.35 -2.75 -6.72
CA THR A 104 6.63 -3.44 -6.89
C THR A 104 7.35 -2.98 -8.16
N PHE A 105 8.67 -3.12 -8.22
CA PHE A 105 9.40 -3.07 -9.48
C PHE A 105 9.66 -4.51 -9.96
N GLY A 106 8.98 -4.92 -11.03
CA GLY A 106 9.23 -6.21 -11.69
C GLY A 106 10.32 -6.07 -12.74
N LEU A 107 11.28 -6.98 -12.73
CA LEU A 107 12.28 -7.17 -13.78
C LEU A 107 11.79 -8.30 -14.69
N ARG A 108 11.29 -7.95 -15.87
CA ARG A 108 10.72 -8.91 -16.85
C ARG A 108 11.29 -8.62 -18.23
N ASN A 109 11.70 -9.66 -18.94
CA ASN A 109 12.32 -9.54 -20.27
C ASN A 109 13.50 -8.54 -20.33
N GLY A 110 14.29 -8.46 -19.24
CA GLY A 110 15.42 -7.53 -19.12
C GLY A 110 15.04 -6.06 -18.87
N SER A 111 13.74 -5.74 -18.74
CA SER A 111 13.27 -4.39 -18.44
C SER A 111 12.63 -4.31 -17.05
N GLN A 112 12.91 -3.21 -16.36
CA GLN A 112 12.42 -2.99 -15.02
C GLN A 112 11.24 -2.02 -15.01
N ILE A 113 10.08 -2.51 -14.56
CA ILE A 113 8.80 -1.81 -14.69
C ILE A 113 8.11 -1.74 -13.34
N LEU A 114 7.63 -0.54 -12.98
CA LEU A 114 6.77 -0.35 -11.83
C LEU A 114 5.38 -0.95 -12.10
N GLY A 115 4.91 -1.76 -11.16
CA GLY A 115 3.61 -2.42 -11.24
C GLY A 115 3.05 -2.73 -9.87
N TYR A 116 2.08 -3.63 -9.85
CA TYR A 116 1.39 -4.09 -8.68
C TYR A 116 1.47 -5.62 -8.62
N LEU A 117 1.86 -6.16 -7.47
CA LEU A 117 1.54 -7.54 -7.11
C LEU A 117 0.17 -7.55 -6.48
N LEU A 118 -0.68 -8.44 -6.96
CA LEU A 118 -2.02 -8.69 -6.49
C LEU A 118 -1.98 -10.02 -5.74
N LEU A 119 -2.45 -10.01 -4.49
CA LEU A 119 -2.58 -11.19 -3.65
C LEU A 119 -4.06 -11.45 -3.41
N GLN A 120 -4.48 -12.70 -3.61
CA GLN A 120 -5.83 -13.14 -3.32
C GLN A 120 -5.82 -14.58 -2.82
N ARG A 121 -6.84 -15.03 -2.10
CA ARG A 121 -7.04 -16.45 -1.84
C ARG A 121 -7.82 -17.10 -2.97
N SER A 122 -7.39 -18.27 -3.40
CA SER A 122 -8.18 -19.16 -4.24
C SER A 122 -9.37 -19.72 -3.45
N PRO A 123 -10.39 -20.28 -4.14
CA PRO A 123 -11.45 -21.03 -3.46
C PRO A 123 -10.94 -22.19 -2.60
N GLU A 124 -9.80 -22.79 -2.99
CA GLU A 124 -9.10 -23.83 -2.23
C GLU A 124 -8.34 -23.28 -1.01
N GLY A 125 -8.38 -21.97 -0.77
CA GLY A 125 -7.73 -21.34 0.35
C GLY A 125 -6.23 -21.11 0.18
N LYS A 126 -5.63 -21.42 -0.98
CA LYS A 126 -4.22 -21.12 -1.29
C LYS A 126 -4.07 -19.65 -1.68
N ALA A 127 -2.91 -19.05 -1.46
CA ALA A 127 -2.66 -17.71 -1.96
C ALA A 127 -2.27 -17.77 -3.45
N VAL A 128 -2.94 -16.95 -4.24
CA VAL A 128 -2.69 -16.75 -5.66
C VAL A 128 -2.07 -15.38 -5.84
N ILE A 129 -0.99 -15.33 -6.60
CA ILE A 129 -0.25 -14.11 -6.90
C ILE A 129 -0.42 -13.79 -8.38
N ALA A 130 -0.69 -12.53 -8.68
CA ALA A 130 -0.67 -12.02 -10.04
C ALA A 130 0.09 -10.69 -10.09
N TRP A 131 0.60 -10.33 -11.26
CA TRP A 131 1.25 -9.06 -11.50
C TRP A 131 0.50 -8.23 -12.53
N ARG A 132 0.51 -6.91 -12.35
CA ARG A 132 0.01 -5.96 -13.33
C ARG A 132 0.95 -4.76 -13.44
N GLY A 133 1.41 -4.43 -14.65
CA GLY A 133 2.14 -3.19 -14.89
C GLY A 133 1.30 -1.95 -14.60
N ARG A 134 1.95 -0.82 -14.23
CA ARG A 134 1.25 0.45 -13.94
C ARG A 134 0.72 1.17 -15.20
N GLY A 135 1.12 0.74 -16.39
CA GLY A 135 0.74 1.34 -17.67
C GLY A 135 -0.75 1.16 -18.02
N LYS A 136 -1.29 2.07 -18.86
CA LYS A 136 -2.62 1.89 -19.44
C LYS A 136 -2.64 0.62 -20.31
N GLY A 137 -3.74 -0.14 -20.23
CA GLY A 137 -3.92 -1.38 -21.01
C GLY A 137 -3.11 -2.59 -20.50
N GLN A 138 -2.38 -2.47 -19.40
CA GLN A 138 -1.65 -3.60 -18.83
C GLN A 138 -2.62 -4.62 -18.23
N ALA A 139 -2.55 -5.84 -18.77
CA ALA A 139 -3.32 -6.99 -18.30
C ALA A 139 -2.77 -7.52 -16.97
N VAL A 140 -3.66 -8.11 -16.18
CA VAL A 140 -3.27 -8.91 -15.01
C VAL A 140 -2.71 -10.24 -15.49
N GLN A 141 -1.51 -10.59 -15.05
CA GLN A 141 -0.83 -11.82 -15.43
C GLN A 141 -0.63 -12.68 -14.19
N PRO A 142 -1.15 -13.92 -14.14
CA PRO A 142 -0.90 -14.82 -13.03
C PRO A 142 0.58 -15.16 -12.94
N ILE A 143 1.09 -15.34 -11.71
CA ILE A 143 2.45 -15.84 -11.47
C ILE A 143 2.36 -17.28 -11.00
N THR A 144 2.97 -18.18 -11.76
CA THR A 144 3.00 -19.62 -11.47
C THR A 144 4.43 -20.14 -11.67
N PRO A 145 5.00 -20.92 -10.73
CA PRO A 145 4.45 -21.22 -9.40
C PRO A 145 4.43 -19.98 -8.48
N ALA A 146 3.51 -19.96 -7.52
CA ALA A 146 3.44 -18.92 -6.47
C ALA A 146 4.45 -19.22 -5.35
N GLU A 147 5.70 -19.51 -5.72
CA GLU A 147 6.80 -19.78 -4.80
C GLU A 147 7.74 -18.58 -4.77
N MET A 148 8.21 -18.23 -3.57
CA MET A 148 9.10 -17.09 -3.37
C MET A 148 10.48 -17.56 -2.94
N THR A 149 11.50 -17.09 -3.66
CA THR A 149 12.90 -17.22 -3.25
C THR A 149 13.50 -15.84 -3.06
N ILE A 150 14.12 -15.58 -1.90
CA ILE A 150 14.83 -14.31 -1.66
C ILE A 150 16.18 -14.35 -2.38
N LEU A 151 16.43 -13.37 -3.25
CA LEU A 151 17.68 -13.24 -3.97
C LEU A 151 18.65 -12.36 -3.17
N SER A 152 19.61 -12.99 -2.51
CA SER A 152 20.65 -12.28 -1.75
C SER A 152 21.74 -11.75 -2.66
N GLY A 153 22.28 -10.56 -2.37
CA GLY A 153 23.46 -10.01 -3.07
C GLY A 153 23.19 -9.34 -4.42
N GLN A 154 21.92 -9.20 -4.84
CA GLN A 154 21.58 -8.43 -6.04
C GLN A 154 21.84 -6.93 -5.80
N GLN A 155 22.53 -6.27 -6.73
CA GLN A 155 22.66 -4.81 -6.70
C GLN A 155 21.44 -4.15 -7.35
N GLN A 156 20.87 -3.16 -6.67
CA GLN A 156 19.81 -2.33 -7.22
C GLN A 156 20.35 -1.53 -8.41
N GLN A 157 19.75 -1.71 -9.59
CA GLN A 157 20.17 -1.00 -10.81
C GLN A 157 19.52 0.38 -10.96
N ASN A 158 18.53 0.71 -10.13
CA ASN A 158 17.75 1.93 -10.25
C ASN A 158 17.73 2.72 -8.94
N ALA A 159 18.28 3.94 -8.96
CA ALA A 159 18.32 4.83 -7.80
C ALA A 159 16.94 5.16 -7.22
N VAL A 160 15.88 5.12 -8.05
CA VAL A 160 14.50 5.33 -7.59
C VAL A 160 14.02 4.19 -6.70
N GLN A 161 14.45 2.95 -6.92
CA GLN A 161 14.13 1.83 -6.02
C GLN A 161 14.73 2.01 -4.64
N ALA A 162 16.01 2.38 -4.60
CA ALA A 162 16.71 2.64 -3.36
C ALA A 162 16.00 3.74 -2.54
N ARG A 163 15.68 4.87 -3.18
CA ARG A 163 14.95 5.99 -2.55
C ARG A 163 13.53 5.63 -2.09
N MET A 164 12.92 4.61 -2.70
CA MET A 164 11.54 4.20 -2.41
C MET A 164 11.46 2.95 -1.51
N ASP A 165 12.59 2.55 -0.91
CA ASP A 165 12.78 1.43 0.01
C ASP A 165 12.46 0.04 -0.59
N TYR A 166 12.60 -0.12 -1.92
CA TYR A 166 12.44 -1.43 -2.59
C TYR A 166 13.72 -2.24 -2.53
N THR A 167 14.14 -2.64 -1.35
CA THR A 167 15.47 -3.21 -1.06
C THR A 167 15.53 -4.72 -1.11
N VAL A 168 14.40 -5.42 -1.10
CA VAL A 168 14.35 -6.89 -1.07
C VAL A 168 14.07 -7.41 -2.48
N SER A 169 15.02 -8.14 -3.04
CA SER A 169 14.83 -8.84 -4.33
C SER A 169 14.26 -10.23 -4.07
N VAL A 170 13.18 -10.57 -4.76
CA VAL A 170 12.56 -11.90 -4.70
C VAL A 170 12.32 -12.43 -6.09
N GLN A 171 12.50 -13.73 -6.27
CA GLN A 171 12.06 -14.46 -7.45
C GLN A 171 10.65 -15.02 -7.19
N LEU A 172 9.73 -14.75 -8.11
CA LEU A 172 8.38 -15.31 -8.11
C LEU A 172 8.12 -15.87 -9.52
N GLY A 173 7.98 -17.19 -9.63
CA GLY A 173 7.96 -17.86 -10.93
C GLY A 173 9.24 -17.58 -11.75
N PRO A 174 9.15 -17.26 -13.05
CA PRO A 174 10.32 -17.00 -13.90
C PRO A 174 10.91 -15.59 -13.72
N ASP A 175 10.20 -14.69 -13.05
CA ASP A 175 10.51 -13.26 -12.99
C ASP A 175 11.04 -12.87 -11.60
N SER A 176 11.74 -11.73 -11.56
CA SER A 176 12.26 -11.15 -10.31
C SER A 176 11.59 -9.82 -9.99
N TYR A 177 11.42 -9.55 -8.70
CA TYR A 177 10.66 -8.42 -8.18
C TYR A 177 11.43 -7.77 -7.05
N TRP A 178 11.43 -6.44 -7.03
CA TRP A 178 11.94 -5.66 -5.92
C TRP A 178 10.77 -5.18 -5.07
N LEU A 179 10.82 -5.56 -3.79
CA LEU A 179 9.79 -5.36 -2.79
C LEU A 179 10.35 -4.56 -1.62
N ARG A 180 9.41 -3.96 -0.89
CA ARG A 180 9.72 -3.41 0.42
C ARG A 180 9.84 -4.54 1.44
N PRO A 181 10.62 -4.37 2.52
CA PRO A 181 10.73 -5.37 3.58
C PRO A 181 9.38 -5.86 4.11
N HIS A 182 8.43 -4.94 4.34
CA HIS A 182 7.06 -5.28 4.77
C HIS A 182 6.35 -6.24 3.81
N ASP A 183 6.43 -5.95 2.51
CA ASP A 183 5.73 -6.74 1.48
C ASP A 183 6.43 -8.10 1.25
N ALA A 184 7.75 -8.16 1.41
CA ALA A 184 8.50 -9.41 1.36
C ALA A 184 8.15 -10.32 2.56
N GLU A 185 8.06 -9.77 3.77
CA GLU A 185 7.60 -10.52 4.96
C GLU A 185 6.14 -10.96 4.82
N LEU A 186 5.26 -10.11 4.26
CA LEU A 186 3.89 -10.51 3.96
C LEU A 186 3.84 -11.70 3.00
N LEU A 187 4.60 -11.66 1.90
CA LEU A 187 4.67 -12.78 0.97
C LEU A 187 5.21 -14.04 1.63
N LYS A 188 6.25 -13.92 2.46
CA LYS A 188 6.80 -15.03 3.24
C LYS A 188 5.72 -15.67 4.11
N LEU A 189 5.00 -14.89 4.90
CA LEU A 189 3.91 -15.38 5.77
C LEU A 189 2.83 -16.11 4.95
N VAL A 190 2.41 -15.50 3.84
CA VAL A 190 1.28 -15.98 3.02
C VAL A 190 1.64 -17.23 2.20
N LEU A 191 2.90 -17.38 1.79
CA LEU A 191 3.36 -18.50 0.98
C LEU A 191 3.87 -19.68 1.83
N GLN A 192 4.48 -19.43 2.99
CA GLN A 192 4.92 -20.48 3.91
C GLN A 192 3.75 -21.29 4.49
N HIS A 193 2.58 -20.67 4.68
CA HIS A 193 1.38 -21.39 5.14
C HIS A 193 0.80 -22.37 4.10
N GLN A 194 1.31 -22.37 2.86
CA GLN A 194 0.88 -23.33 1.84
C GLN A 194 1.71 -24.62 1.83
N THR A 195 2.90 -24.59 2.44
CA THR A 195 3.85 -25.71 2.48
C THR A 195 3.71 -26.57 3.73
N ALA A 196 2.93 -26.13 4.73
CA ALA A 196 2.62 -26.94 5.90
C ALA A 196 1.51 -27.96 5.57
N PRO A 197 1.74 -29.27 5.72
CA PRO A 197 0.67 -30.24 5.58
C PRO A 197 -0.33 -30.02 6.72
N THR A 198 -1.61 -29.88 6.37
CA THR A 198 -2.72 -30.12 7.30
C THR A 198 -2.61 -31.56 7.79
N THR A 199 -2.08 -31.74 9.00
CA THR A 199 -2.26 -32.94 9.82
C THR A 199 -3.61 -32.91 10.50
#